data_AF-A0A1F3W107-F1
#
_entry.id   AF-A0A1F3W107-F1
#
_cell.length_a   1.000
_cell.length_b   1.000
_cell.length_c   1.000
_cell.angle_alpha   90.00
_cell.angle_beta   90.00
_cell.angle_gamma   90.00
#
_symmetry.space_group_name_H-M   'P 1'
#
loop_
_entity.id
_entity.type
_entity.pdbx_description
1 polymer ?
#
loop_
_entity_poly.entity_id
_entity_poly.type
_entity_poly.pdbx_seq_one_letter_code
_entity_poly.pdbx_strand_id
1 'polypeptide(L)' 'MLGPSTLRDTIGLAGDYFLTPVNYVEPWELSLGIKTYDTINSLSFHLGDYEAIKAAAVDPYVAIRNAYIQNREKKIQE' A
#
# COMPACT_ATOMS: atom_id res chain seq x y z
N MET A 1 -4.96 -2.00 7.24
CA MET A 1 -3.64 -2.11 7.90
C MET A 1 -2.67 -1.26 7.12
N LEU A 2 -1.84 -0.46 7.79
CA LEU A 2 -0.81 0.33 7.12
C LEU A 2 0.22 -0.64 6.53
N GLY A 3 0.42 -0.60 5.21
CA GLY A 3 1.42 -1.41 4.53
C GLY A 3 2.85 -1.00 4.91
N PRO A 4 3.88 -1.64 4.32
CA PRO A 4 5.27 -1.24 4.52
C PRO A 4 5.44 0.27 4.30
N SER A 5 6.03 0.97 5.28
CA SER A 5 6.14 2.43 5.30
C SER A 5 7.47 2.87 5.89
N THR A 6 8.06 3.95 5.38
CA THR A 6 9.20 4.64 6.01
C THR A 6 8.74 5.82 6.86
N LEU A 7 9.63 6.39 7.69
CA LEU A 7 9.32 7.57 8.51
C LEU A 7 8.87 8.77 7.64
N ARG A 8 9.60 9.02 6.55
CA ARG A 8 9.24 10.07 5.59
C ARG A 8 7.89 9.80 4.95
N ASP A 9 7.62 8.55 4.60
CA ASP A 9 6.36 8.18 3.97
C ASP A 9 5.19 8.35 4.93
N THR A 10 5.40 8.08 6.22
CA THR A 10 4.37 8.30 7.25
C THR A 10 3.96 9.78 7.35
N ILE A 11 4.93 10.69 7.25
CA ILE A 11 4.66 12.14 7.23
C ILE A 11 3.93 12.53 5.94
N GLY A 12 4.35 11.99 4.79
CA GLY A 12 3.68 12.19 3.51
C GLY A 12 2.22 11.72 3.53
N LEU A 13 1.97 10.53 4.08
CA LEU A 13 0.63 9.96 4.25
C LEU A 13 -0.29 10.84 5.09
N ALA A 14 0.24 11.51 6.12
CA ALA A 14 -0.55 12.47 6.90
C ALA A 14 -0.98 13.67 6.04
N GLY A 15 -0.12 14.17 5.16
CA GLY A 15 -0.46 15.20 4.18
C GLY A 15 -1.50 14.73 3.16
N ASP A 16 -1.26 13.56 2.55
CA ASP A 16 -2.17 12.96 1.57
C ASP A 16 -3.57 12.72 2.14
N TYR A 17 -3.65 12.39 3.44
CA TYR A 17 -4.93 12.26 4.13
C TYR A 17 -5.76 13.56 4.07
N PHE A 18 -5.16 14.73 4.25
CA PHE A 18 -5.91 15.99 4.15
C PHE A 18 -6.26 16.36 2.71
N LEU A 19 -5.46 15.90 1.73
CA LEU A 19 -5.64 16.23 0.31
C LEU A 19 -6.57 15.26 -0.43
N THR A 20 -6.90 14.11 0.14
CA THR A 20 -7.73 13.09 -0.50
C THR A 20 -9.23 13.41 -0.35
N PRO A 21 -9.97 13.70 -1.43
CA PRO A 21 -11.39 14.08 -1.36
C PRO A 21 -12.30 13.00 -0.78
N VAL A 22 -11.96 11.72 -1.00
CA VAL A 22 -12.71 10.56 -0.49
C VAL A 22 -12.81 10.59 1.04
N ASN A 23 -11.89 11.26 1.74
CA ASN A 23 -11.90 11.36 3.20
C ASN A 23 -13.03 12.25 3.74
N TYR A 24 -13.65 13.07 2.88
CA TYR A 24 -14.72 13.99 3.24
C TYR A 24 -16.11 13.49 2.78
N VAL A 25 -16.21 12.26 2.27
CA VAL A 25 -17.48 11.66 1.87
C VAL A 25 -18.28 11.29 3.12
N GLU A 26 -19.52 11.78 3.20
CA GLU A 26 -20.48 11.45 4.24
C GLU A 26 -21.57 10.48 3.73
N PRO A 27 -22.01 9.52 4.56
CA PRO A 27 -21.48 9.24 5.89
C PRO A 27 -20.12 8.52 5.83
N TRP A 28 -19.32 8.59 6.90
CA TRP A 28 -17.91 8.15 6.92
C TRP A 28 -17.73 6.66 6.57
N GLU A 29 -18.78 5.84 6.77
CA GLU A 29 -18.84 4.44 6.38
C GLU A 29 -18.67 4.27 4.86
N LEU A 30 -19.19 5.21 4.05
CA LEU A 30 -18.97 5.20 2.60
C LEU A 30 -17.52 5.48 2.24
N SER A 31 -16.88 6.44 2.92
CA SER A 31 -15.44 6.72 2.73
C SER A 31 -14.61 5.46 3.02
N LEU A 32 -14.89 4.78 4.14
CA LEU A 32 -14.23 3.54 4.50
C LEU A 32 -14.52 2.42 3.48
N GLY A 33 -15.77 2.31 3.03
CA GLY A 33 -16.19 1.33 2.02
C GLY A 33 -15.45 1.51 0.70
N ILE A 34 -15.35 2.74 0.20
CA ILE A 34 -14.62 3.08 -1.03
C ILE A 34 -13.15 2.70 -0.91
N LYS A 35 -12.48 3.10 0.19
CA LYS A 35 -11.06 2.77 0.41
C LYS A 35 -10.81 1.27 0.51
N THR A 36 -11.70 0.56 1.21
CA THR A 36 -11.60 -0.89 1.39
C THR A 36 -11.79 -1.59 0.05
N TYR A 37 -12.78 -1.16 -0.73
CA TYR A 37 -13.04 -1.68 -2.06
C TYR A 37 -11.83 -1.48 -2.99
N ASP A 38 -11.26 -0.28 -3.01
CA ASP A 38 -10.07 0.02 -3.81
C ASP A 38 -8.86 -0.83 -3.40
N THR A 39 -8.66 -1.03 -2.10
CA THR A 39 -7.60 -1.90 -1.56
C THR A 39 -7.80 -3.36 -1.98
N ILE A 40 -9.03 -3.88 -1.91
CA ILE A 40 -9.32 -5.27 -2.31
C ILE A 40 -9.18 -5.42 -3.84
N ASN A 41 -9.68 -4.46 -4.61
CA ASN A 41 -9.59 -4.46 -6.07
C ASN A 41 -8.13 -4.45 -6.53
N SER A 42 -7.31 -3.56 -5.98
CA SER A 42 -5.87 -3.52 -6.28
C SER A 42 -5.15 -4.81 -5.88
N LEU A 43 -5.48 -5.38 -4.70
CA LEU A 43 -4.92 -6.65 -4.27
C LEU A 43 -5.27 -7.81 -5.23
N SER A 44 -6.47 -7.79 -5.80
CA SER A 44 -6.92 -8.85 -6.71
C SER A 44 -6.03 -9.00 -7.95
N PHE A 45 -5.40 -7.91 -8.43
CA PHE A 45 -4.47 -7.93 -9.56
C PHE A 45 -3.10 -8.54 -9.20
N HIS A 46 -2.73 -8.57 -7.92
CA HIS A 46 -1.40 -8.96 -7.44
C HIS A 46 -1.41 -10.22 -6.57
N LEU A 47 -2.55 -10.90 -6.47
CA LEU A 47 -2.68 -12.08 -5.60
C LEU A 47 -1.74 -13.20 -6.04
N GLY A 48 -1.61 -13.44 -7.34
CA GLY A 48 -0.67 -14.43 -7.89
C GLY A 48 0.80 -14.07 -7.65
N ASP A 49 1.16 -12.79 -7.72
CA ASP A 49 2.52 -12.32 -7.44
C ASP A 49 2.90 -12.57 -5.97
N TYR A 50 1.96 -12.32 -5.06
CA TYR A 50 2.16 -12.57 -3.64
C TYR A 50 2.41 -14.06 -3.34
N GLU A 51 1.62 -14.95 -3.93
CA GLU A 51 1.78 -16.40 -3.78
C GLU A 51 3.11 -16.88 -4.38
N ALA A 52 3.49 -16.37 -5.54
CA ALA A 52 4.76 -16.70 -6.20
C ALA A 52 5.97 -16.28 -5.34
N ILE A 53 5.97 -15.06 -4.79
CA ILE A 53 7.03 -14.58 -3.90
C ILE A 53 7.10 -15.44 -2.63
N LYS A 54 5.95 -15.76 -2.03
CA LYS A 54 5.89 -16.59 -0.82
C LYS A 54 6.41 -18.00 -1.07
N ALA A 55 6.13 -18.59 -2.23
CA ALA A 55 6.57 -19.93 -2.58
C ALA A 55 8.07 -20.00 -2.94
N ALA A 56 8.61 -18.96 -3.57
CA ALA A 56 10.00 -18.91 -4.02
C ALA A 56 11.00 -18.41 -2.95
N ALA A 57 10.53 -17.61 -1.98
CA ALA A 57 11.40 -16.99 -0.99
C ALA A 57 11.72 -17.93 0.19
N VAL A 58 13.01 -18.03 0.52
CA VAL A 58 13.47 -18.68 1.75
C VAL A 58 13.00 -17.91 3.00
N ASP A 59 13.02 -16.57 2.92
CA ASP A 59 12.43 -15.67 3.92
C ASP A 59 11.48 -14.68 3.21
N PRO A 60 10.16 -14.94 3.21
CA PRO A 60 9.17 -14.08 2.57
C PRO A 60 9.13 -12.66 3.14
N TYR A 61 9.43 -12.48 4.44
CA TYR A 61 9.40 -11.15 5.05
C TYR A 61 10.54 -10.29 4.55
N VAL A 62 11.77 -10.83 4.53
CA VAL A 62 12.95 -10.12 4.03
C VAL A 62 12.79 -9.81 2.55
N ALA A 63 12.26 -10.75 1.75
CA ALA A 63 11.99 -10.54 0.34
C ALA A 63 11.03 -9.36 0.09
N ILE A 64 9.88 -9.34 0.78
CA ILE A 64 8.88 -8.27 0.65
C ILE A 64 9.44 -6.93 1.14
N ARG A 65 10.16 -6.91 2.26
CA ARG A 65 10.79 -5.69 2.80
C ARG A 65 11.77 -5.09 1.79
N ASN A 66 12.63 -5.91 1.19
CA ASN A 66 13.62 -5.44 0.22
C ASN A 66 12.95 -4.94 -1.07
N ALA A 67 11.94 -5.66 -1.55
CA ALA A 67 11.14 -5.23 -2.71
C ALA A 67 10.46 -3.87 -2.47
N TYR A 68 9.93 -3.65 -1.27
CA TYR A 68 9.35 -2.35 -0.89
C TYR A 68 10.37 -1.21 -0.96
N ILE A 69 11.57 -1.40 -0.38
CA ILE A 69 12.62 -0.37 -0.41
C ILE A 69 13.08 -0.08 -1.84
N GLN A 70 13.34 -1.11 -2.65
CA GLN A 70 13.72 -0.96 -4.06
C GLN A 70 12.65 -0.21 -4.87
N ASN A 71 11.37 -0.55 -4.68
CA ASN A 71 10.26 0.17 -5.32
C ASN A 71 10.20 1.63 -4.87
N ARG A 72 10.46 1.91 -3.59
CA ARG A 72 10.46 3.29 -3.08
C ARG A 72 11.61 4.11 -3.65
N GLU A 73 12.81 3.54 -3.76
CA GLU A 73 13.96 4.18 -4.40
C GLU A 73 13.67 4.50 -5.87
N LYS A 74 13.11 3.54 -6.61
CA LYS A 74 12.70 3.75 -8.01
C LYS A 74 11.74 4.92 -8.17
N LYS A 75 10.69 4.99 -7.34
CA LYS A 75 9.70 6.10 -7.33
C LYS A 75 10.27 7.47 -6.97
N ILE A 76 11.48 7.56 -6.46
CA ILE A 76 12.17 8.82 -6.15
C ILE A 76 13.08 9.24 -7.31
N GLN A 77 13.60 8.27 -8.06
CA GLN A 77 14.53 8.49 -9.17
C GLN A 77 13.82 8.80 -10.49
N GLU A 78 12.63 8.24 -10.69
CA GLU A 78 11.71 8.56 -11.79
C GLU A 78 10.85 9.78 -11.45
#